data_AF-A0A0G4AT92-F1
#
_entry.id   AF-A0A0G4AT92-F1
#
_cell.length_a   1.000
_cell.length_b   1.000
_cell.length_c   1.000
_cell.angle_alpha   90.00
_cell.angle_beta   90.00
_cell.angle_gamma   90.00
#
_symmetry.space_group_name_H-M   'P 1'
#
loop_
_entity.id
_entity.type
_entity.pdbx_description
1 polymer ?
#
loop_
_entity_poly.entity_id
_entity_poly.type
_entity_poly.pdbx_seq_one_letter_code
_entity_poly.pdbx_strand_id
1 'polypeptide(L)'
;MHTCDQCLFLFFAMTTLIKNILLIDGSGQPAVKADVLIKNEKIAAIGSFPRYQADTIIDGMGAYLAPGFIDSNTHSDRYLTIFTNPGQEHFLRQGITTIIGGQDGISLAPLLYGSLDLQRFWTDPYRINIDWHTVREFFAVLARRPLGVNFGTLVGHSTLRHSIIGNDFRDLTSKELGIFEYMVERALQDGAFGISFDLQSPVSSLTPTKEIKTALELVEKYKGLATFKIRSGSDTNVYTHDIGDHIVPAVTEIINLSKETGARIQLNNFSPLKGFEHAYQKALDVIEENAAVADLYFAMHPFEYSIIPIVAFLPVWAQRGGMDAIVNNLQSFEFGAKIVADLEHIPDNLIIHDAPGFDYLVGKSLKELGDDRGTIMPETLFALMRMTKLRATLVYDNLSLQEFNRALARDRSLIVSSGASFESQRIQSRHGNLFADAIPTFLRMVATDKALSIEAAIRKITSIPAQRLGISARGSIREGYFADLVLFRDTTIETVFVNGFIAIRDGVSTDNLKGRVLDHAHE
;
A
#
# COMPACT_ATOMS: atom_id res chain seq x y z
N MET A 1 44.67 -17.62 44.29
CA MET A 1 44.52 -18.54 43.14
C MET A 1 43.14 -18.24 42.56
N HIS A 2 43.06 -17.34 41.57
CA HIS A 2 43.03 -17.65 40.12
C HIS A 2 41.82 -18.52 39.76
N THR A 3 40.94 -18.22 38.80
CA THR A 3 40.69 -17.13 37.82
C THR A 3 39.33 -17.49 37.18
N CYS A 4 38.42 -16.52 36.97
CA CYS A 4 38.03 -16.03 35.65
C CYS A 4 37.52 -17.10 34.66
N ASP A 5 36.20 -17.11 34.41
CA ASP A 5 35.59 -17.49 33.12
C ASP A 5 34.32 -16.64 32.92
N GLN A 6 34.54 -15.35 32.66
CA GLN A 6 33.59 -14.55 31.89
C GLN A 6 33.93 -14.77 30.41
N CYS A 7 33.19 -15.63 29.73
CA CYS A 7 33.14 -15.62 28.28
C CYS A 7 32.50 -14.30 27.83
N LEU A 8 33.35 -13.28 27.60
CA LEU A 8 33.03 -12.18 26.71
C LEU A 8 32.78 -12.78 25.32
N PHE A 9 31.51 -12.93 24.92
CA PHE A 9 31.15 -12.95 23.51
C PHE A 9 31.46 -11.55 22.95
N LEU A 10 32.68 -11.36 22.46
CA LEU A 10 33.01 -10.28 21.54
C LEU A 10 32.13 -10.49 20.30
N PHE A 11 31.02 -9.76 20.21
CA PHE A 11 30.28 -9.61 18.97
C PHE A 11 31.19 -8.90 17.97
N PHE A 12 31.93 -9.66 17.17
CA PHE A 12 32.63 -9.12 16.01
C PHE A 12 31.56 -8.53 15.08
N ALA A 13 31.68 -7.24 14.77
CA ALA A 13 30.77 -6.57 13.86
C ALA A 13 30.90 -7.19 12.47
N MET A 14 29.81 -7.72 11.93
CA MET A 14 29.79 -8.34 10.61
C MET A 14 29.94 -7.26 9.54
N THR A 15 30.84 -7.51 8.59
CA THR A 15 31.14 -6.60 7.49
C THR A 15 30.80 -7.23 6.15
N THR A 16 30.07 -6.48 5.31
CA THR A 16 29.78 -6.88 3.92
C THR A 16 30.30 -5.81 2.99
N LEU A 17 31.12 -6.19 2.01
CA LEU A 17 31.63 -5.29 0.98
C LEU A 17 31.00 -5.64 -0.36
N ILE A 18 30.25 -4.69 -0.93
CA ILE A 18 29.66 -4.80 -2.27
C ILE A 18 30.60 -4.04 -3.24
N LYS A 19 31.14 -4.72 -4.24
CA LYS A 19 32.17 -4.18 -5.15
C LYS A 19 31.68 -4.02 -6.57
N ASN A 20 32.36 -3.16 -7.34
CA ASN A 20 32.19 -3.01 -8.79
C ASN A 20 30.74 -2.70 -9.21
N ILE A 21 30.06 -1.81 -8.50
CA ILE A 21 28.65 -1.45 -8.77
C ILE A 21 28.53 -0.13 -9.54
N LEU A 22 27.36 0.09 -10.12
CA LEU A 22 26.84 1.41 -10.49
C LEU A 22 25.92 1.90 -9.38
N LEU A 23 26.39 2.82 -8.56
CA LEU A 23 25.67 3.36 -7.42
C LEU A 23 24.66 4.42 -7.87
N ILE A 24 23.38 4.17 -7.62
CA ILE A 24 22.29 5.16 -7.68
C ILE A 24 21.92 5.48 -6.23
N ASP A 25 22.31 6.65 -5.72
CA ASP A 25 22.19 6.97 -4.30
C ASP A 25 20.77 7.36 -3.83
N GLY A 26 19.81 7.43 -4.76
CA GLY A 26 18.44 7.89 -4.53
C GLY A 26 18.24 9.40 -4.62
N SER A 27 19.28 10.20 -4.93
CA SER A 27 19.17 11.66 -5.08
C SER A 27 18.61 12.10 -6.45
N GLY A 28 18.65 11.19 -7.44
CA GLY A 28 18.36 11.51 -8.85
C GLY A 28 19.60 11.94 -9.65
N GLN A 29 20.78 11.99 -9.04
CA GLN A 29 22.04 12.21 -9.77
C GLN A 29 22.46 10.96 -10.56
N PRO A 30 23.19 11.13 -11.69
CA PRO A 30 23.65 10.01 -12.51
C PRO A 30 24.42 8.95 -11.73
N ALA A 31 24.27 7.69 -12.12
CA ALA A 31 24.95 6.57 -11.46
C ALA A 31 26.49 6.71 -11.50
N VAL A 32 27.15 6.38 -10.39
CA VAL A 32 28.63 6.45 -10.28
C VAL A 32 29.23 5.08 -9.97
N LYS A 33 30.44 4.81 -10.46
CA LYS A 33 31.16 3.59 -10.08
C LYS A 33 31.66 3.70 -8.64
N ALA A 34 31.32 2.71 -7.82
CA ALA A 34 31.73 2.68 -6.43
C ALA A 34 31.76 1.25 -5.89
N ASP A 35 32.23 1.14 -4.65
CA ASP A 35 32.06 0.02 -3.74
C ASP A 35 31.34 0.55 -2.48
N VAL A 36 30.58 -0.29 -1.79
CA VAL A 36 29.84 0.05 -0.57
C VAL A 36 30.19 -0.94 0.53
N LEU A 37 30.70 -0.42 1.66
CA LEU A 37 30.97 -1.20 2.85
C LEU A 37 29.81 -1.06 3.83
N ILE A 38 29.23 -2.19 4.21
CA ILE A 38 28.22 -2.32 5.26
C ILE A 38 28.92 -2.84 6.52
N LYS A 39 28.61 -2.24 7.66
CA LYS A 39 29.02 -2.74 8.97
C LYS A 39 27.79 -2.88 9.85
N ASN A 40 27.47 -4.12 10.22
CA ASN A 40 26.20 -4.49 10.84
C ASN A 40 25.03 -3.97 9.99
N GLU A 41 24.31 -2.97 10.50
CA GLU A 41 23.06 -2.51 9.92
C GLU A 41 23.19 -1.26 9.06
N LYS A 42 24.38 -0.68 9.02
CA LYS A 42 24.61 0.63 8.44
C LYS A 42 25.62 0.60 7.31
N ILE A 43 25.44 1.52 6.39
CA ILE A 43 26.43 1.86 5.38
C ILE A 43 27.58 2.56 6.12
N ALA A 44 28.73 1.90 6.18
CA ALA A 44 29.90 2.38 6.91
C ALA A 44 30.77 3.31 6.06
N ALA A 45 30.94 2.99 4.78
CA ALA A 45 31.75 3.79 3.86
C ALA A 45 31.35 3.56 2.40
N ILE A 46 31.54 4.59 1.57
CA ILE A 46 31.32 4.53 0.11
C ILE A 46 32.60 4.97 -0.59
N GLY A 47 33.10 4.20 -1.56
CA GLY A 47 34.36 4.56 -2.23
C GLY A 47 34.96 3.43 -3.06
N SER A 48 36.28 3.25 -2.99
CA SER A 48 36.96 2.13 -3.62
C SER A 48 37.80 1.39 -2.58
N PHE A 49 37.62 0.07 -2.50
CA PHE A 49 38.24 -0.78 -1.48
C PHE A 49 39.03 -1.94 -2.10
N PRO A 50 40.13 -1.69 -2.85
CA PRO A 50 40.84 -2.72 -3.60
C PRO A 50 41.52 -3.78 -2.71
N ARG A 51 41.90 -3.41 -1.48
CA ARG A 51 42.63 -4.28 -0.54
C ARG A 51 41.86 -4.57 0.76
N TYR A 52 40.65 -4.06 0.90
CA TYR A 52 39.85 -4.28 2.10
C TYR A 52 39.33 -5.72 2.11
N GLN A 53 39.43 -6.38 3.27
CA GLN A 53 38.85 -7.69 3.52
C GLN A 53 37.60 -7.48 4.37
N ALA A 54 36.50 -8.10 3.95
CA ALA A 54 35.23 -8.11 4.68
C ALA A 54 34.80 -9.56 4.91
N ASP A 55 33.93 -9.79 5.90
CA ASP A 55 33.42 -11.14 6.20
C ASP A 55 32.65 -11.72 5.01
N THR A 56 31.92 -10.85 4.29
CA THR A 56 31.24 -11.18 3.03
C THR A 56 31.66 -10.19 1.95
N ILE A 57 32.03 -10.71 0.77
CA ILE A 57 32.30 -9.90 -0.43
C ILE A 57 31.29 -10.30 -1.51
N ILE A 58 30.61 -9.30 -2.07
CA ILE A 58 29.68 -9.46 -3.19
C ILE A 58 30.24 -8.63 -4.35
N ASP A 59 30.52 -9.29 -5.47
CA ASP A 59 30.91 -8.61 -6.71
C ASP A 59 29.65 -8.29 -7.53
N GLY A 60 29.32 -7.02 -7.66
CA GLY A 60 28.16 -6.56 -8.42
C GLY A 60 28.33 -6.66 -9.93
N MET A 61 29.56 -6.83 -10.45
CA MET A 61 29.82 -6.98 -11.89
C MET A 61 29.10 -5.91 -12.75
N GLY A 62 29.11 -4.65 -12.30
CA GLY A 62 28.46 -3.51 -12.95
C GLY A 62 26.94 -3.42 -12.78
N ALA A 63 26.32 -4.23 -11.91
CA ALA A 63 24.91 -4.08 -11.54
C ALA A 63 24.65 -2.74 -10.84
N TYR A 64 23.40 -2.30 -10.88
CA TYR A 64 22.97 -1.12 -10.13
C TYR A 64 22.82 -1.48 -8.65
N LEU A 65 23.34 -0.63 -7.77
CA LEU A 65 22.98 -0.63 -6.35
C LEU A 65 22.16 0.62 -6.04
N ALA A 66 20.94 0.43 -5.54
CA ALA A 66 20.02 1.48 -5.14
C ALA A 66 19.61 1.32 -3.66
N PRO A 67 19.06 2.37 -3.02
CA PRO A 67 18.38 2.20 -1.74
C PRO A 67 17.26 1.16 -1.88
N GLY A 68 16.97 0.47 -0.77
CA GLY A 68 15.80 -0.38 -0.65
C GLY A 68 14.52 0.37 -1.01
N PHE A 69 13.65 -0.27 -1.79
CA PHE A 69 12.45 0.38 -2.26
C PHE A 69 11.44 0.51 -1.12
N ILE A 70 10.72 1.63 -1.11
CA ILE A 70 9.74 2.00 -0.10
C ILE A 70 8.37 2.02 -0.75
N ASP A 71 7.52 1.08 -0.37
CA ASP A 71 6.15 1.03 -0.82
C ASP A 71 5.23 1.77 0.16
N SER A 72 4.79 2.97 -0.26
CA SER A 72 3.97 3.85 0.57
C SER A 72 2.47 3.49 0.55
N ASN A 73 2.05 2.46 -0.18
CA ASN A 73 0.65 2.00 -0.21
C ASN A 73 0.55 0.47 -0.30
N THR A 74 0.51 -0.19 0.86
CA THR A 74 0.32 -1.64 0.96
C THR A 74 -0.94 -1.99 1.75
N HIS A 75 -1.39 -3.23 1.60
CA HIS A 75 -2.57 -3.78 2.26
C HIS A 75 -2.24 -5.01 3.11
N SER A 76 -0.96 -5.22 3.47
CA SER A 76 -0.55 -6.36 4.31
C SER A 76 -1.21 -6.39 5.67
N ASP A 77 -1.58 -5.24 6.21
CA ASP A 77 -2.35 -5.11 7.44
C ASP A 77 -3.85 -5.40 7.22
N ARG A 78 -4.45 -4.88 6.14
CA ARG A 78 -5.85 -5.18 5.76
C ARG A 78 -6.11 -6.68 5.57
N TYR A 79 -5.18 -7.39 4.93
CA TYR A 79 -5.25 -8.84 4.71
C TYR A 79 -4.65 -9.67 5.86
N LEU A 80 -4.12 -9.02 6.90
CA LEU A 80 -3.42 -9.61 8.05
C LEU A 80 -2.15 -10.41 7.68
N THR A 81 -1.63 -10.26 6.46
CA THR A 81 -0.43 -10.96 6.01
C THR A 81 0.82 -10.50 6.75
N ILE A 82 0.84 -9.29 7.32
CA ILE A 82 1.95 -8.87 8.20
C ILE A 82 2.11 -9.81 9.42
N PHE A 83 1.04 -10.50 9.83
CA PHE A 83 1.06 -11.51 10.88
C PHE A 83 1.12 -12.93 10.36
N THR A 84 0.33 -13.26 9.34
CA THR A 84 0.24 -14.64 8.85
C THR A 84 1.40 -15.01 7.92
N ASN A 85 2.03 -14.03 7.29
CA ASN A 85 3.20 -14.17 6.43
C ASN A 85 4.21 -13.05 6.71
N PRO A 86 4.82 -13.00 7.91
CA PRO A 86 5.67 -11.88 8.33
C PRO A 86 6.95 -11.75 7.48
N GLY A 87 7.32 -12.80 6.74
CA GLY A 87 8.46 -12.79 5.81
C GLY A 87 8.26 -11.90 4.58
N GLN A 88 7.02 -11.63 4.18
CA GLN A 88 6.68 -10.66 3.13
C GLN A 88 7.51 -10.84 1.83
N GLU A 89 7.78 -12.09 1.47
CA GLU A 89 8.72 -12.48 0.40
C GLU A 89 8.39 -11.85 -0.96
N HIS A 90 7.11 -11.66 -1.28
CA HIS A 90 6.72 -11.02 -2.55
C HIS A 90 7.20 -9.57 -2.65
N PHE A 91 7.31 -8.85 -1.54
CA PHE A 91 7.85 -7.50 -1.54
C PHE A 91 9.38 -7.52 -1.64
N LEU A 92 10.03 -8.40 -0.88
CA LEU A 92 11.48 -8.57 -0.94
C LEU A 92 11.97 -8.92 -2.35
N ARG A 93 11.30 -9.84 -3.06
CA ARG A 93 11.63 -10.21 -4.45
C ARG A 93 11.53 -9.05 -5.44
N GLN A 94 10.78 -8.01 -5.10
CA GLN A 94 10.65 -6.79 -5.89
C GLN A 94 11.68 -5.71 -5.51
N GLY A 95 12.53 -5.95 -4.50
CA GLY A 95 13.44 -4.96 -3.94
C GLY A 95 12.83 -4.06 -2.86
N ILE A 96 11.58 -4.32 -2.46
CA ILE A 96 10.92 -3.54 -1.40
C ILE A 96 11.47 -3.97 -0.05
N THR A 97 12.03 -3.02 0.69
CA THR A 97 12.58 -3.22 2.04
C THR A 97 11.72 -2.58 3.12
N THR A 98 10.82 -1.67 2.74
CA THR A 98 9.93 -0.95 3.66
C THR A 98 8.53 -0.85 3.08
N ILE A 99 7.52 -1.16 3.88
CA ILE A 99 6.11 -1.07 3.51
C ILE A 99 5.33 -0.21 4.52
N ILE A 100 4.36 0.54 4.03
CA ILE A 100 3.42 1.32 4.86
C ILE A 100 2.01 0.73 4.72
N GLY A 101 1.46 0.26 5.85
CA GLY A 101 0.07 -0.17 5.99
C GLY A 101 -0.87 0.96 6.41
N GLY A 102 -2.09 0.61 6.81
CA GLY A 102 -3.08 1.56 7.30
C GLY A 102 -3.75 2.36 6.19
N GLN A 103 -3.89 1.79 5.00
CA GLN A 103 -4.31 2.51 3.80
C GLN A 103 -5.82 2.46 3.56
N ASP A 104 -6.31 3.40 2.76
CA ASP A 104 -7.72 3.60 2.39
C ASP A 104 -8.69 3.53 3.59
N GLY A 105 -8.39 4.26 4.66
CA GLY A 105 -9.24 4.36 5.83
C GLY A 105 -9.24 3.13 6.73
N ILE A 106 -8.52 2.06 6.41
CA ILE A 106 -8.51 0.81 7.17
C ILE A 106 -7.12 0.55 7.74
N SER A 107 -7.04 0.34 9.04
CA SER A 107 -5.81 0.07 9.79
C SER A 107 -6.05 -0.97 10.89
N LEU A 108 -4.97 -1.53 11.43
CA LEU A 108 -5.01 -2.45 12.58
C LEU A 108 -4.87 -1.77 13.93
N ALA A 109 -4.57 -0.47 13.96
CA ALA A 109 -4.52 0.31 15.18
C ALA A 109 -4.75 1.81 14.88
N PRO A 110 -5.40 2.53 15.82
CA PRO A 110 -5.92 2.05 17.10
C PRO A 110 -7.28 1.34 16.97
N LEU A 111 -7.59 0.47 17.93
CA LEU A 111 -8.85 -0.30 18.01
C LEU A 111 -9.53 -0.04 19.36
N LEU A 112 -10.55 0.83 19.40
CA LEU A 112 -11.17 1.25 20.67
C LEU A 112 -11.76 0.06 21.44
N TYR A 113 -12.35 -0.90 20.73
CA TYR A 113 -13.00 -2.08 21.31
C TYR A 113 -12.35 -3.41 20.88
N GLY A 114 -11.15 -3.36 20.29
CA GLY A 114 -10.39 -4.57 19.90
C GLY A 114 -11.02 -5.38 18.75
N SER A 115 -11.91 -4.79 17.95
CA SER A 115 -12.56 -5.47 16.82
C SER A 115 -11.83 -5.23 15.50
N LEU A 116 -11.80 -6.26 14.64
CA LEU A 116 -11.34 -6.21 13.24
C LEU A 116 -12.51 -6.39 12.26
N ASP A 117 -13.68 -5.83 12.58
CA ASP A 117 -14.89 -6.02 11.78
C ASP A 117 -14.74 -5.58 10.31
N LEU A 118 -13.99 -4.51 10.06
CA LEU A 118 -13.75 -4.03 8.69
C LEU A 118 -12.90 -5.01 7.88
N GLN A 119 -11.92 -5.69 8.50
CA GLN A 119 -11.04 -6.64 7.82
C GLN A 119 -11.79 -7.90 7.34
N ARG A 120 -13.00 -8.17 7.88
CA ARG A 120 -13.79 -9.36 7.57
C ARG A 120 -14.17 -9.49 6.09
N PHE A 121 -14.17 -8.39 5.33
CA PHE A 121 -14.40 -8.40 3.88
C PHE A 121 -13.21 -8.98 3.08
N TRP A 122 -12.00 -8.96 3.66
CA TRP A 122 -10.76 -9.37 2.98
C TRP A 122 -10.12 -10.62 3.57
N THR A 123 -10.34 -10.89 4.85
CA THR A 123 -9.69 -12.00 5.54
C THR A 123 -10.51 -12.46 6.74
N ASP A 124 -10.10 -13.58 7.33
CA ASP A 124 -10.67 -14.07 8.58
C ASP A 124 -9.94 -13.42 9.77
N PRO A 125 -10.60 -12.55 10.56
CA PRO A 125 -9.94 -11.86 11.66
C PRO A 125 -9.49 -12.81 12.77
N TYR A 126 -10.08 -14.01 12.88
CA TYR A 126 -9.73 -15.00 13.91
C TYR A 126 -8.39 -15.70 13.66
N ARG A 127 -7.70 -15.39 12.54
CA ARG A 127 -6.35 -15.89 12.25
C ARG A 127 -5.29 -15.33 13.18
N ILE A 128 -5.60 -14.25 13.90
CA ILE A 128 -4.71 -13.62 14.86
C ILE A 128 -5.46 -13.29 16.16
N ASN A 129 -4.71 -13.17 17.23
CA ASN A 129 -5.22 -12.64 18.49
C ASN A 129 -4.92 -11.15 18.54
N ILE A 130 -5.90 -10.36 19.00
CA ILE A 130 -5.76 -8.93 19.21
C ILE A 130 -5.57 -8.69 20.70
N ASP A 131 -4.39 -8.19 21.06
CA ASP A 131 -4.00 -7.84 22.43
C ASP A 131 -3.49 -6.39 22.52
N TRP A 132 -3.97 -5.51 21.62
CA TRP A 132 -3.64 -4.10 21.57
C TRP A 132 -4.87 -3.21 21.32
N HIS A 133 -4.80 -1.98 21.80
CA HIS A 133 -5.76 -0.92 21.52
C HIS A 133 -5.10 0.30 20.85
N THR A 134 -3.84 0.55 21.16
CA THR A 134 -3.07 1.71 20.67
C THR A 134 -2.07 1.32 19.58
N VAL A 135 -1.59 2.31 18.81
CA VAL A 135 -0.52 2.10 17.83
C VAL A 135 0.77 1.65 18.51
N ARG A 136 1.08 2.16 19.71
CA ARG A 136 2.25 1.77 20.48
C ARG A 136 2.22 0.31 20.90
N GLU A 137 1.07 -0.17 21.37
CA GLU A 137 0.88 -1.58 21.73
C GLU A 137 0.96 -2.48 20.49
N PHE A 138 0.32 -2.09 19.38
CA PHE A 138 0.42 -2.79 18.11
C PHE A 138 1.87 -2.92 17.63
N PHE A 139 2.64 -1.83 17.68
CA PHE A 139 4.07 -1.82 17.38
C PHE A 139 4.87 -2.71 18.34
N ALA A 140 4.54 -2.71 19.64
CA ALA A 140 5.19 -3.61 20.60
C ALA A 140 4.92 -5.10 20.31
N VAL A 141 3.73 -5.44 19.80
CA VAL A 141 3.39 -6.80 19.36
C VAL A 141 4.13 -7.16 18.08
N LEU A 142 4.14 -6.28 17.08
CA LEU A 142 4.86 -6.50 15.82
C LEU A 142 6.38 -6.58 16.00
N ALA A 143 6.97 -5.79 16.90
CA ALA A 143 8.41 -5.79 17.16
C ALA A 143 8.94 -7.15 17.67
N ARG A 144 8.05 -8.03 18.15
CA ARG A 144 8.39 -9.39 18.59
C ARG A 144 8.27 -10.42 17.46
N ARG A 145 7.85 -10.02 16.26
CA ARG A 145 7.68 -10.89 15.10
C ARG A 145 8.93 -10.82 14.20
N PRO A 146 9.27 -11.92 13.50
CA PRO A 146 10.36 -11.93 12.55
C PRO A 146 9.90 -11.30 11.23
N LEU A 147 9.98 -9.97 11.12
CA LEU A 147 9.54 -9.25 9.93
C LEU A 147 10.60 -9.34 8.82
N GLY A 148 10.17 -9.64 7.59
CA GLY A 148 11.06 -9.63 6.42
C GLY A 148 11.39 -8.22 5.92
N VAL A 149 10.43 -7.30 6.04
CA VAL A 149 10.54 -5.90 5.63
C VAL A 149 10.32 -4.96 6.81
N ASN A 150 10.81 -3.73 6.72
CA ASN A 150 10.42 -2.68 7.66
C ASN A 150 8.94 -2.34 7.47
N PHE A 151 8.25 -2.00 8.55
CA PHE A 151 6.81 -1.77 8.56
C PHE A 151 6.46 -0.51 9.35
N GLY A 152 5.74 0.41 8.72
CA GLY A 152 5.04 1.52 9.37
C GLY A 152 3.54 1.46 9.09
N THR A 153 2.74 2.23 9.82
CA THR A 153 1.28 2.32 9.57
C THR A 153 0.79 3.75 9.61
N LEU A 154 -0.23 4.03 8.80
CA LEU A 154 -1.13 5.15 8.99
C LEU A 154 -2.31 4.74 9.88
N VAL A 155 -3.03 5.72 10.39
CA VAL A 155 -4.32 5.54 11.05
C VAL A 155 -5.43 5.51 10.01
N GLY A 156 -6.31 4.52 10.07
CA GLY A 156 -7.47 4.44 9.19
C GLY A 156 -8.64 5.29 9.68
N HIS A 157 -9.06 6.28 8.90
CA HIS A 157 -10.27 7.08 9.19
C HIS A 157 -11.53 6.22 9.38
N SER A 158 -11.78 5.29 8.46
CA SER A 158 -12.92 4.36 8.54
C SER A 158 -12.82 3.43 9.76
N THR A 159 -11.62 2.97 10.14
CA THR A 159 -11.39 2.18 11.38
C THR A 159 -11.86 2.95 12.61
N LEU A 160 -11.49 4.23 12.74
CA LEU A 160 -11.89 5.07 13.85
C LEU A 160 -13.37 5.40 13.83
N ARG A 161 -13.91 5.85 12.69
CA ARG A 161 -15.36 6.13 12.56
C ARG A 161 -16.19 4.92 12.91
N HIS A 162 -15.87 3.76 12.33
CA HIS A 162 -16.58 2.51 12.61
C HIS A 162 -16.53 2.15 14.11
N SER A 163 -15.39 2.38 14.77
CA SER A 163 -15.29 2.18 16.20
C SER A 163 -16.18 3.12 17.02
N ILE A 164 -16.51 4.31 16.52
CA ILE A 164 -17.31 5.30 17.26
C ILE A 164 -18.80 5.14 16.99
N ILE A 165 -19.20 4.96 15.73
CA ILE A 165 -20.62 4.95 15.31
C ILE A 165 -21.09 3.61 14.75
N GLY A 166 -20.24 2.58 14.74
CA GLY A 166 -20.57 1.26 14.19
C GLY A 166 -20.86 1.31 12.69
N ASN A 167 -22.02 0.79 12.30
CA ASN A 167 -22.48 0.71 10.91
C ASN A 167 -23.46 1.84 10.53
N ASP A 168 -23.55 2.90 11.34
CA ASP A 168 -24.43 4.03 11.06
C ASP A 168 -23.88 4.94 9.94
N PHE A 169 -24.82 5.49 9.15
CA PHE A 169 -24.54 6.43 8.06
C PHE A 169 -24.98 7.83 8.49
N ARG A 170 -24.14 8.49 9.28
CA ARG A 170 -24.41 9.85 9.82
C ARG A 170 -23.12 10.57 10.18
N ASP A 171 -23.21 11.88 10.37
CA ASP A 171 -22.11 12.68 10.90
C ASP A 171 -21.77 12.31 12.35
N LEU A 172 -20.51 12.51 12.73
CA LEU A 172 -20.10 12.46 14.13
C LEU A 172 -20.72 13.65 14.86
N THR A 173 -21.34 13.40 16.02
CA THR A 173 -21.70 14.46 16.95
C THR A 173 -20.44 15.17 17.46
N SER A 174 -20.56 16.37 18.04
CA SER A 174 -19.39 17.11 18.53
C SER A 174 -18.58 16.35 19.59
N LYS A 175 -19.23 15.51 20.42
CA LYS A 175 -18.54 14.67 21.40
C LYS A 175 -17.79 13.51 20.73
N GLU A 176 -18.42 12.88 19.75
CA GLU A 176 -17.82 11.80 18.95
C GLU A 176 -16.63 12.31 18.13
N LEU A 177 -16.74 13.51 17.55
CA LEU A 177 -15.62 14.16 16.86
C LEU A 177 -14.45 14.44 17.82
N GLY A 178 -14.73 14.88 19.06
CA GLY A 178 -13.68 15.04 20.07
C GLY A 178 -12.99 13.72 20.47
N ILE A 179 -13.72 12.60 20.46
CA ILE A 179 -13.11 11.26 20.65
C ILE A 179 -12.24 10.92 19.44
N PHE A 180 -12.74 11.15 18.22
CA PHE A 180 -11.98 10.93 17.00
C PHE A 180 -10.68 11.73 16.98
N GLU A 181 -10.72 13.03 17.27
CA GLU A 181 -9.55 13.92 17.41
C GLU A 181 -8.53 13.37 18.40
N TYR A 182 -8.97 13.01 19.61
CA TYR A 182 -8.11 12.45 20.64
C TYR A 182 -7.41 11.17 20.18
N MET A 183 -8.14 10.27 19.52
CA MET A 183 -7.59 9.00 19.04
C MET A 183 -6.58 9.19 17.90
N VAL A 184 -6.84 10.12 16.97
CA VAL A 184 -5.89 10.48 15.91
C VAL A 184 -4.63 11.08 16.53
N GLU A 185 -4.77 12.09 17.40
CA GLU A 185 -3.61 12.73 18.05
C GLU A 185 -2.78 11.72 18.84
N ARG A 186 -3.43 10.84 19.61
CA ARG A 186 -2.74 9.79 20.36
C ARG A 186 -1.98 8.83 19.44
N ALA A 187 -2.59 8.41 18.35
CA ALA A 187 -1.95 7.50 17.40
C ALA A 187 -0.73 8.13 16.72
N LEU A 188 -0.78 9.43 16.40
CA LEU A 188 0.35 10.20 15.88
C LEU A 188 1.49 10.29 16.92
N GLN A 189 1.17 10.54 18.20
CA GLN A 189 2.14 10.50 19.30
C GLN A 189 2.75 9.12 19.55
N ASP A 190 2.00 8.06 19.21
CA ASP A 190 2.42 6.67 19.33
C ASP A 190 3.21 6.17 18.11
N GLY A 191 3.45 7.03 17.11
CA GLY A 191 4.34 6.75 15.99
C GLY A 191 3.68 6.47 14.66
N ALA A 192 2.36 6.65 14.53
CA ALA A 192 1.70 6.54 13.25
C ALA A 192 2.25 7.60 12.27
N PHE A 193 2.44 7.20 11.01
CA PHE A 193 2.98 8.07 9.97
C PHE A 193 1.98 9.13 9.48
N GLY A 194 0.74 9.09 9.94
CA GLY A 194 -0.33 9.96 9.50
C GLY A 194 -1.68 9.27 9.49
N ILE A 195 -2.55 9.64 8.55
CA ILE A 195 -3.92 9.14 8.43
C ILE A 195 -4.26 8.81 6.98
N SER A 196 -5.15 7.84 6.76
CA SER A 196 -5.70 7.53 5.45
C SER A 196 -7.22 7.66 5.41
N PHE A 197 -7.74 8.05 4.25
CA PHE A 197 -9.17 8.18 3.97
C PHE A 197 -9.54 7.38 2.72
N ASP A 198 -10.71 6.74 2.78
CA ASP A 198 -11.37 6.21 1.58
C ASP A 198 -12.68 6.97 1.35
N LEU A 199 -12.62 8.07 0.58
CA LEU A 199 -13.82 8.85 0.26
C LEU A 199 -14.57 8.29 -0.96
N GLN A 200 -14.13 7.17 -1.52
CA GLN A 200 -14.84 6.46 -2.58
C GLN A 200 -15.91 5.53 -2.02
N SER A 201 -15.65 4.90 -0.87
CA SER A 201 -16.64 4.07 -0.19
C SER A 201 -17.94 4.83 0.09
N PRO A 202 -19.13 4.26 -0.17
CA PRO A 202 -20.41 4.93 0.10
C PRO A 202 -20.60 5.40 1.54
N VAL A 203 -19.98 4.73 2.51
CA VAL A 203 -20.07 5.11 3.93
C VAL A 203 -19.29 6.40 4.20
N SER A 204 -18.13 6.53 3.57
CA SER A 204 -17.16 7.59 3.84
C SER A 204 -17.21 8.72 2.81
N SER A 205 -17.89 8.52 1.67
CA SER A 205 -18.14 9.55 0.65
C SER A 205 -19.04 10.69 1.13
N LEU A 206 -19.68 10.53 2.29
CA LEU A 206 -20.47 11.58 2.95
C LEU A 206 -19.71 12.29 4.07
N THR A 207 -18.44 11.94 4.32
CA THR A 207 -17.66 12.54 5.42
C THR A 207 -17.58 14.06 5.25
N PRO A 208 -18.03 14.86 6.23
CA PRO A 208 -18.01 16.32 6.14
C PRO A 208 -16.59 16.88 6.04
N THR A 209 -16.42 17.93 5.24
CA THR A 209 -15.13 18.62 5.07
C THR A 209 -14.53 19.08 6.40
N LYS A 210 -15.37 19.48 7.38
CA LYS A 210 -14.93 19.88 8.71
C LYS A 210 -14.19 18.75 9.42
N GLU A 211 -14.70 17.53 9.37
CA GLU A 211 -14.07 16.36 10.00
C GLU A 211 -12.73 16.03 9.35
N ILE A 212 -12.66 16.08 8.02
CA ILE A 212 -11.41 15.87 7.28
C ILE A 212 -10.39 16.94 7.66
N LYS A 213 -10.78 18.22 7.66
CA LYS A 213 -9.92 19.35 8.00
C LYS A 213 -9.33 19.22 9.40
N THR A 214 -10.16 18.90 10.39
CA THR A 214 -9.73 18.65 11.77
C THR A 214 -8.63 17.58 11.85
N ALA A 215 -8.79 16.45 11.14
CA ALA A 215 -7.77 15.41 11.10
C ALA A 215 -6.47 15.90 10.42
N LEU A 216 -6.59 16.66 9.32
CA LEU A 216 -5.45 17.20 8.59
C LEU A 216 -4.64 18.21 9.40
N GLU A 217 -5.30 19.04 10.21
CA GLU A 217 -4.63 19.97 11.14
C GLU A 217 -3.79 19.22 12.18
N LEU A 218 -4.29 18.09 12.70
CA LEU A 218 -3.52 17.21 13.59
C LEU A 218 -2.33 16.57 12.85
N VAL A 219 -2.56 16.04 11.65
CA VAL A 219 -1.50 15.42 10.85
C VAL A 219 -0.39 16.43 10.52
N GLU A 220 -0.74 17.67 10.15
CA GLU A 220 0.25 18.72 9.91
C GLU A 220 1.07 19.04 11.16
N LYS A 221 0.39 19.18 12.32
CA LYS A 221 1.04 19.46 13.61
C LYS A 221 2.13 18.43 13.93
N TYR A 222 1.87 17.16 13.64
CA TYR A 222 2.81 16.05 13.85
C TYR A 222 3.69 15.75 12.64
N LYS A 223 3.63 16.57 11.58
CA LYS A 223 4.35 16.35 10.33
C LYS A 223 4.09 14.94 9.76
N GLY A 224 2.87 14.42 9.85
CA GLY A 224 2.49 13.18 9.20
C GLY A 224 2.12 13.35 7.71
N LEU A 225 1.73 12.24 7.09
CA LEU A 225 1.19 12.16 5.73
C LEU A 225 -0.31 11.84 5.78
N ALA A 226 -1.13 12.58 5.02
CA ALA A 226 -2.52 12.20 4.78
C ALA A 226 -2.67 11.51 3.43
N THR A 227 -3.34 10.36 3.37
CA THR A 227 -3.61 9.66 2.10
C THR A 227 -5.10 9.61 1.78
N PHE A 228 -5.44 9.69 0.50
CA PHE A 228 -6.84 9.74 0.06
C PHE A 228 -7.09 8.85 -1.14
N LYS A 229 -8.14 8.02 -1.08
CA LYS A 229 -8.94 7.72 -2.26
C LYS A 229 -9.99 8.82 -2.41
N ILE A 230 -9.93 9.55 -3.52
CA ILE A 230 -10.75 10.74 -3.77
C ILE A 230 -12.20 10.37 -4.11
N ARG A 231 -13.15 11.24 -3.76
CA ARG A 231 -14.58 11.04 -4.08
C ARG A 231 -14.78 10.83 -5.58
N SER A 232 -15.58 9.84 -5.95
CA SER A 232 -15.91 9.54 -7.36
C SER A 232 -17.26 10.13 -7.81
N GLY A 233 -18.03 10.73 -6.90
CA GLY A 233 -19.37 11.27 -7.14
C GLY A 233 -20.46 10.22 -7.42
N SER A 234 -21.71 10.64 -7.17
CA SER A 234 -22.99 9.90 -7.12
C SER A 234 -23.22 8.97 -5.91
N ASP A 235 -24.50 8.86 -5.51
CA ASP A 235 -25.07 7.90 -4.54
C ASP A 235 -25.15 6.46 -5.10
N THR A 236 -24.46 6.20 -6.21
CA THR A 236 -24.48 4.95 -7.00
C THR A 236 -23.07 4.38 -7.14
N ASN A 237 -22.98 3.07 -7.41
CA ASN A 237 -21.77 2.27 -7.33
C ASN A 237 -20.52 2.92 -7.99
N VAL A 238 -19.38 2.85 -7.29
CA VAL A 238 -18.08 3.48 -7.59
C VAL A 238 -17.47 3.11 -8.96
N TYR A 239 -18.09 2.22 -9.72
CA TYR A 239 -17.58 1.71 -11.01
C TYR A 239 -18.47 2.05 -12.21
N THR A 240 -19.46 2.92 -12.04
CA THR A 240 -20.38 3.31 -13.11
C THR A 240 -20.21 4.79 -13.51
N HIS A 241 -20.03 5.00 -14.82
CA HIS A 241 -20.20 6.19 -15.69
C HIS A 241 -19.85 7.63 -15.23
N ASP A 242 -19.95 8.01 -13.96
CA ASP A 242 -19.93 9.43 -13.56
C ASP A 242 -18.56 9.92 -13.03
N ILE A 243 -17.59 9.02 -12.88
CA ILE A 243 -16.26 9.34 -12.30
C ILE A 243 -15.56 10.48 -13.07
N GLY A 244 -15.77 10.55 -14.39
CA GLY A 244 -15.19 11.56 -15.26
C GLY A 244 -15.56 13.00 -14.90
N ASP A 245 -16.82 13.23 -14.53
CA ASP A 245 -17.32 14.58 -14.22
C ASP A 245 -16.92 15.01 -12.79
N HIS A 246 -16.50 14.06 -11.96
CA HIS A 246 -16.24 14.29 -10.54
C HIS A 246 -14.75 14.29 -10.15
N ILE A 247 -13.86 13.75 -10.98
CA ILE A 247 -12.42 13.67 -10.66
C ILE A 247 -11.79 15.05 -10.44
N VAL A 248 -12.08 16.04 -11.29
CA VAL A 248 -11.50 17.39 -11.18
C VAL A 248 -12.03 18.12 -9.92
N PRO A 249 -13.35 18.16 -9.65
CA PRO A 249 -13.86 18.68 -8.37
C PRO A 249 -13.27 17.99 -7.15
N ALA A 250 -13.15 16.66 -7.15
CA ALA A 250 -12.61 15.91 -6.03
C ALA A 250 -11.13 16.21 -5.79
N VAL A 251 -10.31 16.29 -6.85
CA VAL A 251 -8.91 16.71 -6.73
C VAL A 251 -8.81 18.15 -6.22
N THR A 252 -9.70 19.02 -6.67
CA THR A 252 -9.76 20.42 -6.22
C THR A 252 -10.10 20.54 -4.73
N GLU A 253 -11.04 19.72 -4.22
CA GLU A 253 -11.36 19.61 -2.78
C GLU A 253 -10.08 19.31 -1.98
N ILE A 254 -9.32 18.28 -2.39
CA ILE A 254 -8.10 17.86 -1.69
C ILE A 254 -6.99 18.91 -1.78
N ILE A 255 -6.82 19.58 -2.93
CA ILE A 255 -5.86 20.67 -3.08
C ILE A 255 -6.19 21.83 -2.13
N ASN A 256 -7.47 22.21 -2.02
CA ASN A 256 -7.89 23.28 -1.12
C ASN A 256 -7.64 22.90 0.34
N LEU A 257 -7.94 21.65 0.73
CA LEU A 257 -7.61 21.13 2.05
C LEU A 257 -6.11 21.18 2.35
N SER A 258 -5.24 20.81 1.39
CA SER A 258 -3.79 20.93 1.55
C SER A 258 -3.34 22.38 1.73
N LYS A 259 -3.88 23.32 0.94
CA LYS A 259 -3.58 24.75 1.06
C LYS A 259 -4.00 25.34 2.41
N GLU A 260 -5.20 24.99 2.86
CA GLU A 260 -5.78 25.54 4.08
C GLU A 260 -5.10 25.01 5.35
N THR A 261 -4.69 23.75 5.34
CA THR A 261 -4.13 23.08 6.53
C THR A 261 -2.60 23.00 6.52
N GLY A 262 -1.96 23.13 5.35
CA GLY A 262 -0.54 22.84 5.17
C GLY A 262 -0.19 21.36 5.17
N ALA A 263 -1.19 20.46 5.24
CA ALA A 263 -0.96 19.04 5.30
C ALA A 263 -0.35 18.50 4.00
N ARG A 264 0.58 17.55 4.18
CA ARG A 264 1.18 16.77 3.08
C ARG A 264 0.21 15.68 2.67
N ILE A 265 -0.12 15.60 1.38
CA ILE A 265 -1.16 14.70 0.88
C ILE A 265 -0.64 13.74 -0.20
N GLN A 266 -1.05 12.47 -0.16
CA GLN A 266 -0.88 11.51 -1.25
C GLN A 266 -2.25 11.01 -1.73
N LEU A 267 -2.55 11.15 -3.02
CA LEU A 267 -3.71 10.49 -3.64
C LEU A 267 -3.34 9.04 -3.94
N ASN A 268 -4.06 8.07 -3.38
CA ASN A 268 -3.83 6.65 -3.64
C ASN A 268 -4.68 6.18 -4.82
N ASN A 269 -4.13 5.24 -5.60
CA ASN A 269 -4.78 4.63 -6.76
C ASN A 269 -5.38 5.67 -7.73
N PHE A 270 -4.68 6.79 -7.90
CA PHE A 270 -5.07 7.86 -8.82
C PHE A 270 -4.65 7.47 -10.23
N SER A 271 -5.37 6.53 -10.83
CA SER A 271 -5.02 5.90 -12.09
C SER A 271 -5.97 6.34 -13.22
N PRO A 272 -5.48 6.41 -14.47
CA PRO A 272 -6.30 6.81 -15.62
C PRO A 272 -7.27 5.71 -16.02
N LEU A 273 -8.57 5.93 -15.83
CA LEU A 273 -9.61 5.01 -16.29
C LEU A 273 -9.81 5.12 -17.82
N LYS A 274 -9.99 3.98 -18.48
CA LYS A 274 -10.37 3.89 -19.89
C LYS A 274 -11.69 4.63 -20.12
N GLY A 275 -11.74 5.54 -21.10
CA GLY A 275 -12.90 6.38 -21.40
C GLY A 275 -12.97 7.71 -20.62
N PHE A 276 -12.08 7.91 -19.64
CA PHE A 276 -12.03 9.14 -18.81
C PHE A 276 -10.67 9.84 -18.89
N GLU A 277 -9.86 9.54 -19.91
CA GLU A 277 -8.49 10.00 -20.08
C GLU A 277 -8.40 11.54 -20.08
N HIS A 278 -9.35 12.21 -20.75
CA HIS A 278 -9.37 13.67 -20.82
C HIS A 278 -9.63 14.33 -19.46
N ALA A 279 -10.53 13.77 -18.66
CA ALA A 279 -10.80 14.27 -17.30
C ALA A 279 -9.60 14.02 -16.37
N TYR A 280 -8.95 12.87 -16.51
CA TYR A 280 -7.73 12.54 -15.79
C TYR A 280 -6.58 13.51 -16.12
N GLN A 281 -6.34 13.81 -17.40
CA GLN A 281 -5.32 14.79 -17.80
C GLN A 281 -5.61 16.19 -17.24
N LYS A 282 -6.87 16.65 -17.29
CA LYS A 282 -7.26 17.90 -16.63
C LYS A 282 -6.97 17.89 -15.14
N ALA A 283 -7.24 16.79 -14.46
CA ALA A 283 -6.96 16.67 -13.03
C ALA A 283 -5.44 16.71 -12.74
N LEU A 284 -4.60 16.10 -13.59
CA LEU A 284 -3.14 16.23 -13.51
C LEU A 284 -2.67 17.66 -13.72
N ASP A 285 -3.22 18.37 -14.70
CA ASP A 285 -2.86 19.76 -14.95
C ASP A 285 -3.24 20.65 -13.76
N VAL A 286 -4.41 20.43 -13.14
CA VAL A 286 -4.82 21.12 -11.90
C VAL A 286 -3.85 20.82 -10.73
N ILE A 287 -3.33 19.59 -10.61
CA ILE A 287 -2.32 19.26 -9.60
C ILE A 287 -1.03 20.06 -9.82
N GLU A 288 -0.54 20.11 -11.07
CA GLU A 288 0.70 20.81 -11.41
C GLU A 288 0.57 22.33 -11.29
N GLU A 289 -0.55 22.92 -11.72
CA GLU A 289 -0.84 24.35 -11.57
C GLU A 289 -0.82 24.80 -10.10
N ASN A 290 -1.12 23.90 -9.16
CA ASN A 290 -1.17 24.17 -7.73
C ASN A 290 0.06 23.65 -6.96
N ALA A 291 1.06 23.10 -7.65
CA ALA A 291 2.25 22.50 -7.06
C ALA A 291 3.04 23.44 -6.13
N ALA A 292 3.03 24.75 -6.40
CA ALA A 292 3.77 25.73 -5.60
C ALA A 292 3.13 26.01 -4.22
N VAL A 293 1.86 25.67 -4.04
CA VAL A 293 1.05 26.05 -2.87
C VAL A 293 0.36 24.87 -2.18
N ALA A 294 0.34 23.69 -2.79
CA ALA A 294 -0.18 22.46 -2.21
C ALA A 294 0.87 21.34 -2.26
N ASP A 295 1.11 20.66 -1.14
CA ASP A 295 2.03 19.51 -1.07
C ASP A 295 1.30 18.20 -1.36
N LEU A 296 0.89 18.05 -2.63
CA LEU A 296 0.14 16.89 -3.11
C LEU A 296 0.98 16.05 -4.06
N TYR A 297 1.05 14.74 -3.79
CA TYR A 297 1.56 13.71 -4.70
C TYR A 297 0.45 12.73 -5.04
N PHE A 298 0.63 11.93 -6.08
CA PHE A 298 -0.31 10.88 -6.43
C PHE A 298 0.43 9.57 -6.70
N ALA A 299 -0.11 8.47 -6.20
CA ALA A 299 0.44 7.13 -6.29
C ALA A 299 -0.38 6.29 -7.26
N MET A 300 0.31 5.54 -8.10
CA MET A 300 -0.27 4.65 -9.10
C MET A 300 0.41 3.29 -9.05
N HIS A 301 -0.31 2.23 -9.43
CA HIS A 301 0.26 0.91 -9.66
C HIS A 301 0.42 0.66 -11.17
N PRO A 302 1.49 -0.03 -11.61
CA PRO A 302 1.84 -0.16 -13.03
C PRO A 302 1.10 -1.31 -13.73
N PHE A 303 -0.22 -1.33 -13.63
CA PHE A 303 -1.07 -2.34 -14.29
C PHE A 303 -2.24 -1.71 -15.04
N GLU A 304 -2.76 -2.45 -16.03
CA GLU A 304 -3.93 -2.04 -16.84
C GLU A 304 -5.27 -2.33 -16.16
N TYR A 305 -5.24 -2.87 -14.94
CA TYR A 305 -6.44 -3.33 -14.24
C TYR A 305 -6.57 -2.79 -12.82
N SER A 306 -7.81 -2.80 -12.34
CA SER A 306 -8.19 -2.56 -10.94
C SER A 306 -8.60 -3.87 -10.27
N ILE A 307 -8.32 -4.00 -8.97
CA ILE A 307 -8.86 -5.08 -8.14
C ILE A 307 -9.97 -4.51 -7.28
N ILE A 308 -11.16 -5.09 -7.42
CA ILE A 308 -12.40 -4.59 -6.87
C ILE A 308 -12.97 -5.63 -5.90
N PRO A 309 -13.21 -5.29 -4.62
CA PRO A 309 -13.91 -6.20 -3.73
C PRO A 309 -15.38 -6.32 -4.17
N ILE A 310 -15.91 -7.54 -4.20
CA ILE A 310 -17.25 -7.79 -4.75
C ILE A 310 -18.34 -7.00 -4.00
N VAL A 311 -18.12 -6.70 -2.72
CA VAL A 311 -19.01 -5.87 -1.90
C VAL A 311 -19.24 -4.47 -2.49
N ALA A 312 -18.29 -3.93 -3.24
CA ALA A 312 -18.39 -2.58 -3.82
C ALA A 312 -19.38 -2.49 -5.00
N PHE A 313 -19.88 -3.64 -5.50
CA PHE A 313 -20.99 -3.68 -6.45
C PHE A 313 -22.36 -3.68 -5.76
N LEU A 314 -22.45 -3.87 -4.45
CA LEU A 314 -23.74 -3.82 -3.76
C LEU A 314 -24.30 -2.40 -3.79
N PRO A 315 -25.58 -2.21 -4.13
CA PRO A 315 -26.25 -0.92 -3.99
C PRO A 315 -26.07 -0.35 -2.58
N VAL A 316 -25.92 0.97 -2.45
CA VAL A 316 -25.65 1.64 -1.16
C VAL A 316 -26.67 1.27 -0.08
N TRP A 317 -27.95 1.17 -0.44
CA TRP A 317 -29.01 0.78 0.49
C TRP A 317 -28.83 -0.65 1.05
N ALA A 318 -28.17 -1.53 0.31
CA ALA A 318 -27.90 -2.92 0.67
C ALA A 318 -26.61 -3.08 1.51
N GLN A 319 -25.79 -2.03 1.65
CA GLN A 319 -24.56 -2.05 2.45
C GLN A 319 -24.78 -1.70 3.94
N ARG A 320 -26.04 -1.54 4.38
CA ARG A 320 -26.38 -1.14 5.75
C ARG A 320 -26.35 -2.31 6.74
N GLY A 321 -25.94 -2.05 7.98
CA GLY A 321 -26.08 -2.97 9.11
C GLY A 321 -24.90 -3.92 9.39
N GLY A 322 -23.78 -3.76 8.67
CA GLY A 322 -22.56 -4.55 8.87
C GLY A 322 -22.61 -5.93 8.19
N MET A 323 -21.46 -6.62 8.15
CA MET A 323 -21.29 -7.81 7.31
C MET A 323 -22.29 -8.93 7.59
N ASP A 324 -22.58 -9.24 8.86
CA ASP A 324 -23.51 -10.32 9.21
C ASP A 324 -24.94 -10.02 8.77
N ALA A 325 -25.40 -8.78 8.95
CA ALA A 325 -26.72 -8.37 8.50
C ALA A 325 -26.82 -8.47 6.96
N ILE A 326 -25.80 -7.98 6.24
CA ILE A 326 -25.78 -8.05 4.78
C ILE A 326 -25.79 -9.51 4.32
N VAL A 327 -24.90 -10.37 4.84
CA VAL A 327 -24.82 -11.78 4.45
C VAL A 327 -26.11 -12.54 4.74
N ASN A 328 -26.78 -12.26 5.87
CA ASN A 328 -28.09 -12.83 6.18
C ASN A 328 -29.16 -12.34 5.20
N ASN A 329 -29.19 -11.04 4.89
CA ASN A 329 -30.13 -10.47 3.93
C ASN A 329 -29.96 -11.04 2.52
N LEU A 330 -28.74 -11.37 2.11
CA LEU A 330 -28.49 -12.04 0.82
C LEU A 330 -29.16 -13.42 0.70
N GLN A 331 -29.67 -14.01 1.80
CA GLN A 331 -30.46 -15.26 1.74
C GLN A 331 -31.94 -15.03 1.44
N SER A 332 -32.43 -13.79 1.57
CA SER A 332 -33.82 -13.44 1.28
C SER A 332 -34.07 -13.34 -0.23
N PHE A 333 -35.15 -13.98 -0.70
CA PHE A 333 -35.56 -13.92 -2.10
C PHE A 333 -35.91 -12.48 -2.53
N GLU A 334 -36.69 -11.76 -1.72
CA GLU A 334 -37.10 -10.38 -2.03
C GLU A 334 -35.91 -9.43 -2.06
N PHE A 335 -35.02 -9.54 -1.09
CA PHE A 335 -33.80 -8.73 -1.01
C PHE A 335 -32.88 -9.00 -2.20
N GLY A 336 -32.70 -10.28 -2.56
CA GLY A 336 -31.91 -10.69 -3.71
C GLY A 336 -32.48 -10.23 -5.04
N ALA A 337 -33.80 -10.36 -5.24
CA ALA A 337 -34.46 -9.89 -6.45
C ALA A 337 -34.27 -8.38 -6.65
N LYS A 338 -34.35 -7.59 -5.56
CA LYS A 338 -34.10 -6.15 -5.61
C LYS A 338 -32.63 -5.82 -5.92
N ILE A 339 -31.67 -6.52 -5.32
CA ILE A 339 -30.25 -6.34 -5.66
C ILE A 339 -30.00 -6.65 -7.14
N VAL A 340 -30.51 -7.78 -7.64
CA VAL A 340 -30.35 -8.18 -9.04
C VAL A 340 -30.94 -7.14 -9.99
N ALA A 341 -32.08 -6.55 -9.63
CA ALA A 341 -32.69 -5.47 -10.42
C ALA A 341 -31.86 -4.17 -10.41
N ASP A 342 -31.26 -3.82 -9.26
CA ASP A 342 -30.45 -2.60 -9.10
C ASP A 342 -28.99 -2.77 -9.59
N LEU A 343 -28.56 -4.00 -9.88
CA LEU A 343 -27.25 -4.31 -10.46
C LEU A 343 -27.25 -4.01 -11.97
N GLU A 344 -27.26 -2.72 -12.30
CA GLU A 344 -27.16 -2.26 -13.67
C GLU A 344 -25.69 -2.09 -14.11
N HIS A 345 -25.42 -2.16 -15.43
CA HIS A 345 -24.12 -1.84 -16.03
C HIS A 345 -22.90 -2.60 -15.48
N ILE A 346 -23.03 -3.92 -15.30
CA ILE A 346 -21.89 -4.78 -14.92
C ILE A 346 -20.93 -4.90 -16.11
N PRO A 347 -19.63 -4.58 -15.96
CA PRO A 347 -18.66 -4.77 -17.04
C PRO A 347 -18.52 -6.24 -17.47
N ASP A 348 -18.44 -6.47 -18.78
CA ASP A 348 -18.35 -7.83 -19.35
C ASP A 348 -16.99 -8.50 -19.15
N ASN A 349 -15.94 -7.73 -18.84
CA ASN A 349 -14.55 -8.17 -18.71
C ASN A 349 -14.10 -8.33 -17.24
N LEU A 350 -15.02 -8.67 -16.33
CA LEU A 350 -14.70 -8.99 -14.95
C LEU A 350 -14.17 -10.42 -14.82
N ILE A 351 -13.02 -10.57 -14.16
CA ILE A 351 -12.37 -11.87 -13.90
C ILE A 351 -12.34 -12.10 -12.40
N ILE A 352 -12.66 -13.33 -11.96
CA ILE A 352 -12.59 -13.70 -10.54
C ILE A 352 -11.12 -13.82 -10.12
N HIS A 353 -10.67 -12.93 -9.24
CA HIS A 353 -9.29 -12.91 -8.74
C HIS A 353 -9.13 -13.75 -7.46
N ASP A 354 -10.04 -13.59 -6.52
CA ASP A 354 -10.12 -14.42 -5.33
C ASP A 354 -11.59 -14.77 -5.06
N ALA A 355 -11.82 -16.00 -4.63
CA ALA A 355 -13.12 -16.51 -4.25
C ALA A 355 -12.93 -17.51 -3.09
N PRO A 356 -12.77 -17.02 -1.84
CA PRO A 356 -12.40 -17.87 -0.72
C PRO A 356 -13.34 -19.08 -0.54
N GLY A 357 -12.77 -20.29 -0.60
CA GLY A 357 -13.51 -21.56 -0.52
C GLY A 357 -14.03 -22.08 -1.85
N PHE A 358 -13.75 -21.38 -2.96
CA PHE A 358 -14.19 -21.70 -4.32
C PHE A 358 -13.05 -21.47 -5.32
N ASP A 359 -11.84 -21.94 -4.99
CA ASP A 359 -10.60 -21.69 -5.74
C ASP A 359 -10.70 -22.10 -7.23
N TYR A 360 -11.56 -23.07 -7.57
CA TYR A 360 -11.83 -23.50 -8.95
C TYR A 360 -12.54 -22.43 -9.82
N LEU A 361 -13.02 -21.34 -9.22
CA LEU A 361 -13.60 -20.19 -9.92
C LEU A 361 -12.53 -19.15 -10.29
N VAL A 362 -11.37 -19.15 -9.62
CA VAL A 362 -10.31 -18.16 -9.85
C VAL A 362 -9.81 -18.23 -11.30
N GLY A 363 -9.74 -17.08 -11.96
CA GLY A 363 -9.34 -16.93 -13.36
C GLY A 363 -10.47 -17.13 -14.37
N LYS A 364 -11.67 -17.56 -13.96
CA LYS A 364 -12.86 -17.52 -14.83
C LYS A 364 -13.37 -16.09 -14.94
N SER A 365 -13.84 -15.71 -16.12
CA SER A 365 -14.63 -14.49 -16.27
C SER A 365 -16.02 -14.69 -15.65
N LEU A 366 -16.61 -13.60 -15.17
CA LEU A 366 -17.98 -13.61 -14.65
C LEU A 366 -18.97 -13.98 -15.76
N LYS A 367 -18.68 -13.60 -17.01
CA LYS A 367 -19.45 -13.98 -18.18
C LYS A 367 -19.41 -15.49 -18.44
N GLU A 368 -18.23 -16.12 -18.45
CA GLU A 368 -18.10 -17.57 -18.57
C GLU A 368 -18.86 -18.30 -17.46
N LEU A 369 -18.82 -17.79 -16.23
CA LEU A 369 -19.57 -18.38 -15.12
C LEU A 369 -21.10 -18.28 -15.32
N GLY A 370 -21.58 -17.19 -15.91
CA GLY A 370 -22.99 -17.01 -16.27
C GLY A 370 -23.42 -17.94 -17.40
N ASP A 371 -22.60 -18.03 -18.46
CA ASP A 371 -22.82 -18.92 -19.61
C ASP A 371 -22.87 -20.40 -19.16
N ASP A 372 -21.94 -20.82 -18.29
CA ASP A 372 -21.90 -22.18 -17.69
C ASP A 372 -23.17 -22.52 -16.88
N ARG A 373 -23.82 -21.51 -16.29
CA ARG A 373 -24.97 -21.66 -15.38
C ARG A 373 -26.32 -21.33 -16.03
N GLY A 374 -26.33 -20.75 -17.22
CA GLY A 374 -27.53 -20.23 -17.86
C GLY A 374 -28.15 -19.04 -17.12
N THR A 375 -27.32 -18.19 -16.48
CA THR A 375 -27.75 -17.01 -15.72
C THR A 375 -27.25 -15.71 -16.35
N ILE A 376 -28.01 -14.61 -16.19
CA ILE A 376 -27.54 -13.29 -16.64
C ILE A 376 -26.45 -12.73 -15.69
N MET A 377 -25.73 -11.71 -16.13
CA MET A 377 -24.61 -11.11 -15.36
C MET A 377 -25.01 -10.67 -13.93
N PRO A 378 -26.13 -9.94 -13.72
CA PRO A 378 -26.58 -9.56 -12.37
C PRO A 378 -26.83 -10.74 -11.44
N GLU A 379 -27.51 -11.78 -11.94
CA GLU A 379 -27.77 -13.01 -11.19
C GLU A 379 -26.48 -13.76 -10.86
N THR A 380 -25.54 -13.81 -11.81
CA THR A 380 -24.25 -14.47 -11.65
C THR A 380 -23.40 -13.76 -10.59
N LEU A 381 -23.34 -12.42 -10.63
CA LEU A 381 -22.64 -11.62 -9.65
C LEU A 381 -23.24 -11.79 -8.26
N PHE A 382 -24.58 -11.72 -8.16
CA PHE A 382 -25.30 -11.92 -6.90
C PHE A 382 -25.08 -13.34 -6.33
N ALA A 383 -25.07 -14.38 -7.19
CA ALA A 383 -24.76 -15.73 -6.76
C ALA A 383 -23.33 -15.84 -6.21
N LEU A 384 -22.35 -15.19 -6.85
CA LEU A 384 -20.97 -15.15 -6.36
C LEU A 384 -20.86 -14.41 -5.01
N MET A 385 -21.57 -13.29 -4.84
CA MET A 385 -21.68 -12.57 -3.56
C MET A 385 -22.18 -13.49 -2.44
N ARG A 386 -23.24 -14.26 -2.70
CA ARG A 386 -23.81 -15.23 -1.75
C ARG A 386 -22.85 -16.35 -1.41
N MET A 387 -22.28 -16.99 -2.44
CA MET A 387 -21.37 -18.13 -2.28
C MET A 387 -20.16 -17.74 -1.43
N THR A 388 -19.54 -16.61 -1.74
CA THR A 388 -18.29 -16.15 -1.10
C THR A 388 -18.52 -15.31 0.15
N LYS A 389 -19.78 -15.12 0.57
CA LYS A 389 -20.16 -14.22 1.68
C LYS A 389 -19.50 -12.84 1.54
N LEU A 390 -19.55 -12.28 0.33
CA LEU A 390 -18.96 -10.98 -0.05
C LEU A 390 -17.44 -10.87 0.03
N ARG A 391 -16.72 -11.99 0.14
CA ARG A 391 -15.23 -11.99 0.22
C ARG A 391 -14.53 -12.17 -1.12
N ALA A 392 -15.27 -12.36 -2.22
CA ALA A 392 -14.66 -12.39 -3.54
C ALA A 392 -14.04 -11.04 -3.92
N THR A 393 -12.99 -11.10 -4.72
CA THR A 393 -12.42 -9.94 -5.41
C THR A 393 -12.39 -10.19 -6.92
N LEU A 394 -12.63 -9.14 -7.69
CA LEU A 394 -12.69 -9.18 -9.16
C LEU A 394 -11.58 -8.30 -9.73
N VAL A 395 -11.00 -8.73 -10.84
CA VAL A 395 -10.11 -7.93 -11.67
C VAL A 395 -10.92 -7.31 -12.78
N TYR A 396 -10.76 -6.01 -12.97
CA TYR A 396 -11.38 -5.24 -14.05
C TYR A 396 -10.29 -4.57 -14.88
N ASP A 397 -10.13 -4.99 -16.13
CA ASP A 397 -9.25 -4.32 -17.09
C ASP A 397 -9.89 -3.00 -17.54
N ASN A 398 -9.49 -1.91 -16.86
CA ASN A 398 -10.13 -0.61 -16.98
C ASN A 398 -9.15 0.56 -16.92
N LEU A 399 -7.83 0.34 -16.88
CA LEU A 399 -6.83 1.41 -16.79
C LEU A 399 -6.11 1.60 -18.13
N SER A 400 -5.87 2.86 -18.50
CA SER A 400 -5.16 3.21 -19.73
C SER A 400 -3.65 3.23 -19.52
N LEU A 401 -2.94 2.26 -20.10
CA LEU A 401 -1.47 2.19 -20.06
C LEU A 401 -0.79 3.40 -20.70
N GLN A 402 -1.38 3.89 -21.79
CA GLN A 402 -0.88 5.07 -22.49
C GLN A 402 -0.88 6.30 -21.58
N GLU A 403 -1.99 6.54 -20.88
CA GLU A 403 -2.10 7.65 -19.96
C GLU A 403 -1.31 7.42 -18.67
N PHE A 404 -1.16 6.16 -18.24
CA PHE A 404 -0.30 5.81 -17.11
C PHE A 404 1.15 6.23 -17.40
N ASN A 405 1.68 5.88 -18.58
CA ASN A 405 3.03 6.25 -19.00
C ASN A 405 3.23 7.77 -19.10
N ARG A 406 2.20 8.53 -19.52
CA ARG A 406 2.24 10.00 -19.50
C ARG A 406 2.26 10.56 -18.09
N ALA A 407 1.45 10.02 -17.19
CA ALA A 407 1.39 10.44 -15.79
C ALA A 407 2.68 10.07 -15.04
N LEU A 408 3.31 8.96 -15.41
CA LEU A 408 4.56 8.49 -14.83
C LEU A 408 5.69 9.51 -14.94
N ALA A 409 5.74 10.24 -16.06
CA ALA A 409 6.74 11.28 -16.31
C ALA A 409 6.57 12.54 -15.44
N ARG A 410 5.44 12.74 -14.76
CA ARG A 410 5.20 13.90 -13.88
C ARG A 410 6.01 13.79 -12.60
N ASP A 411 6.56 14.88 -12.08
CA ASP A 411 7.43 14.86 -10.89
C ASP A 411 6.72 14.33 -9.64
N ARG A 412 5.41 14.61 -9.51
CA ARG A 412 4.58 14.26 -8.35
C ARG A 412 3.95 12.87 -8.39
N SER A 413 4.27 12.07 -9.41
CA SER A 413 3.84 10.67 -9.48
C SER A 413 4.72 9.77 -8.61
N LEU A 414 4.10 8.80 -7.94
CA LEU A 414 4.74 7.74 -7.17
C LEU A 414 4.27 6.38 -7.66
N ILE A 415 5.11 5.37 -7.44
CA ILE A 415 4.80 3.99 -7.78
C ILE A 415 4.66 3.17 -6.50
N VAL A 416 3.57 2.40 -6.44
CA VAL A 416 3.21 1.55 -5.30
C VAL A 416 2.73 0.20 -5.82
N SER A 417 2.77 -0.83 -4.96
CA SER A 417 2.18 -2.12 -5.31
C SER A 417 0.66 -2.15 -5.15
N SER A 418 0.12 -1.38 -4.19
CA SER A 418 -1.28 -1.43 -3.77
C SER A 418 -1.74 -2.85 -3.41
N GLY A 419 -0.84 -3.66 -2.84
CA GLY A 419 -1.03 -5.09 -2.67
C GLY A 419 -0.65 -5.67 -1.31
N ALA A 420 -0.66 -7.00 -1.21
CA ALA A 420 -0.27 -7.74 -0.01
C ALA A 420 0.51 -9.01 -0.38
N SER A 421 1.39 -9.47 0.53
CA SER A 421 2.15 -10.71 0.35
C SER A 421 1.42 -11.92 0.93
N PHE A 422 0.67 -12.63 0.09
CA PHE A 422 -0.01 -13.88 0.47
C PHE A 422 0.95 -15.09 0.52
N GLU A 423 0.60 -16.14 1.29
CA GLU A 423 1.34 -17.40 1.26
C GLU A 423 1.15 -18.09 -0.10
N SER A 424 2.23 -18.69 -0.62
CA SER A 424 2.48 -19.10 -2.00
C SER A 424 1.55 -20.16 -2.63
N GLN A 425 0.39 -20.45 -2.02
CA GLN A 425 -0.57 -21.46 -2.53
C GLN A 425 -1.96 -20.91 -2.85
N ARG A 426 -2.30 -19.67 -2.50
CA ARG A 426 -3.69 -19.19 -2.62
C ARG A 426 -4.04 -18.43 -3.90
N ILE A 427 -3.06 -17.81 -4.57
CA ILE A 427 -3.32 -16.90 -5.71
C ILE A 427 -2.39 -17.24 -6.88
N GLN A 428 -2.48 -18.47 -7.38
CA GLN A 428 -2.02 -18.79 -8.73
C GLN A 428 -3.23 -18.69 -9.67
N SER A 429 -3.57 -17.46 -10.07
CA SER A 429 -4.50 -17.25 -11.18
C SER A 429 -3.77 -17.43 -12.53
N ARG A 430 -4.50 -17.57 -13.64
CA ARG A 430 -3.93 -17.46 -15.00
C ARG A 430 -3.15 -16.17 -15.25
N HIS A 431 -3.33 -15.15 -14.40
CA HIS A 431 -2.63 -13.86 -14.44
C HIS A 431 -1.51 -13.73 -13.39
N GLY A 432 -1.09 -14.82 -12.73
CA GLY A 432 -0.07 -14.79 -11.69
C GLY A 432 -0.55 -14.16 -10.39
N ASN A 433 0.40 -13.77 -9.54
CA ASN A 433 0.14 -13.04 -8.30
C ASN A 433 0.17 -11.53 -8.60
N LEU A 434 -1.00 -10.92 -8.81
CA LEU A 434 -1.19 -9.57 -9.35
C LEU A 434 -0.50 -8.45 -8.56
N PHE A 435 -0.07 -8.71 -7.33
CA PHE A 435 0.63 -7.75 -6.47
C PHE A 435 2.15 -7.98 -6.35
N ALA A 436 2.66 -9.08 -6.90
CA ALA A 436 4.04 -9.50 -6.70
C ALA A 436 5.04 -8.94 -7.74
N ASP A 437 4.55 -8.22 -8.76
CA ASP A 437 5.36 -7.78 -9.90
C ASP A 437 5.27 -6.28 -10.22
N ALA A 438 4.77 -5.46 -9.30
CA ALA A 438 4.60 -4.01 -9.53
C ALA A 438 5.93 -3.33 -9.84
N ILE A 439 6.94 -3.45 -8.97
CA ILE A 439 8.22 -2.76 -9.19
C ILE A 439 8.98 -3.30 -10.42
N PRO A 440 9.11 -4.63 -10.65
CA PRO A 440 9.69 -5.15 -11.88
C PRO A 440 8.97 -4.66 -13.14
N THR A 441 7.63 -4.55 -13.12
CA THR A 441 6.85 -4.01 -14.23
C THR A 441 7.17 -2.53 -14.49
N PHE A 442 7.22 -1.73 -13.43
CA PHE A 442 7.63 -0.32 -13.53
C PHE A 442 9.05 -0.17 -14.11
N LEU A 443 10.02 -0.94 -13.63
CA LEU A 443 11.39 -0.88 -14.15
C LEU A 443 11.46 -1.30 -15.63
N ARG A 444 10.65 -2.27 -16.07
CA ARG A 444 10.52 -2.64 -17.50
C ARG A 444 9.94 -1.51 -18.34
N MET A 445 8.94 -0.80 -17.83
CA MET A 445 8.38 0.38 -18.51
C MET A 445 9.44 1.47 -18.67
N VAL A 446 10.20 1.76 -17.61
CA VAL A 446 11.29 2.75 -17.64
C VAL A 446 12.36 2.37 -18.67
N ALA A 447 12.76 1.10 -18.72
CA ALA A 447 13.75 0.61 -19.67
C ALA A 447 13.26 0.66 -21.14
N THR A 448 11.96 0.45 -21.37
CA THR A 448 11.36 0.35 -22.71
C THR A 448 10.98 1.72 -23.28
N ASP A 449 10.20 2.49 -22.51
CA ASP A 449 9.58 3.74 -22.98
C ASP A 449 10.52 4.95 -22.83
N LYS A 450 11.51 4.86 -21.94
CA LYS A 450 12.53 5.89 -21.68
C LYS A 450 11.96 7.28 -21.34
N ALA A 451 10.72 7.34 -20.85
CA ALA A 451 10.09 8.57 -20.38
C ALA A 451 10.75 9.13 -19.10
N LEU A 452 11.45 8.28 -18.36
CA LEU A 452 12.24 8.62 -17.17
C LEU A 452 13.65 8.03 -17.29
N SER A 453 14.64 8.70 -16.70
CA SER A 453 15.92 8.06 -16.42
C SER A 453 15.75 7.05 -15.28
N ILE A 454 16.65 6.06 -15.19
CA ILE A 454 16.62 5.08 -14.11
C ILE A 454 16.78 5.76 -12.74
N GLU A 455 17.58 6.81 -12.64
CA GLU A 455 17.81 7.55 -11.40
C GLU A 455 16.55 8.31 -10.94
N ALA A 456 15.82 8.94 -11.89
CA ALA A 456 14.52 9.55 -11.60
C ALA A 456 13.48 8.51 -11.18
N ALA A 457 13.48 7.34 -11.84
CA ALA A 457 12.60 6.23 -11.48
C ALA A 457 12.88 5.68 -10.07
N ILE A 458 14.15 5.43 -9.73
CA ILE A 458 14.56 4.99 -8.39
C ILE A 458 14.15 6.02 -7.34
N ARG A 459 14.26 7.32 -7.62
CA ARG A 459 13.86 8.39 -6.69
C ARG A 459 12.38 8.30 -6.28
N LYS A 460 11.50 7.94 -7.23
CA LYS A 460 10.05 7.78 -7.00
C LYS A 460 9.67 6.61 -6.08
N ILE A 461 10.56 5.64 -5.91
CA ILE A 461 10.37 4.46 -5.06
C ILE A 461 11.36 4.38 -3.89
N THR A 462 12.14 5.44 -3.63
CA THR A 462 13.12 5.49 -2.53
C THR A 462 13.05 6.81 -1.76
N SER A 463 13.80 7.83 -2.18
CA SER A 463 13.98 9.07 -1.41
C SER A 463 12.71 9.93 -1.32
N ILE A 464 11.87 9.95 -2.37
CA ILE A 464 10.63 10.73 -2.31
C ILE A 464 9.66 10.12 -1.29
N PRO A 465 9.30 8.82 -1.33
CA PRO A 465 8.51 8.20 -0.28
C PRO A 465 9.10 8.40 1.13
N ALA A 466 10.42 8.20 1.30
CA ALA A 466 11.08 8.42 2.59
C ALA A 466 10.87 9.85 3.11
N GLN A 467 11.10 10.86 2.26
CA GLN A 467 10.93 12.27 2.62
C GLN A 467 9.48 12.61 2.95
N ARG A 468 8.52 12.10 2.17
CA ARG A 468 7.09 12.36 2.38
C ARG A 468 6.59 11.78 3.69
N LEU A 469 7.05 10.57 4.02
CA LEU A 469 6.73 9.87 5.26
C LEU A 469 7.57 10.35 6.45
N GLY A 470 8.63 11.12 6.25
CA GLY A 470 9.52 11.52 7.33
C GLY A 470 10.38 10.37 7.86
N ILE A 471 10.68 9.37 7.04
CA ILE A 471 11.57 8.26 7.40
C ILE A 471 13.02 8.75 7.33
N SER A 472 13.68 8.74 8.48
CA SER A 472 15.06 9.17 8.68
C SER A 472 16.04 8.07 8.29
N ALA A 473 17.22 8.48 7.80
CA ALA A 473 18.35 7.58 7.53
C ALA A 473 18.04 6.36 6.61
N ARG A 474 16.98 6.44 5.77
CA ARG A 474 16.59 5.48 4.73
C ARG A 474 16.21 6.19 3.44
N GLY A 475 15.97 5.42 2.38
CA GLY A 475 15.60 5.94 1.06
C GLY A 475 16.75 6.65 0.30
N SER A 476 17.97 6.61 0.83
CA SER A 476 19.18 7.11 0.15
C SER A 476 20.41 6.32 0.60
N ILE A 477 21.42 6.21 -0.26
CA ILE A 477 22.70 5.56 0.08
C ILE A 477 23.68 6.63 0.55
N ARG A 478 23.91 6.70 1.86
CA ARG A 478 24.86 7.63 2.51
C ARG A 478 25.53 6.95 3.69
N GLU A 479 26.75 7.36 4.03
CA GLU A 479 27.43 6.87 5.23
C GLU A 479 26.59 7.17 6.48
N GLY A 480 26.49 6.19 7.38
CA GLY A 480 25.68 6.25 8.59
C GLY A 480 24.19 5.91 8.43
N TYR A 481 23.68 5.81 7.19
CA TYR A 481 22.31 5.38 6.90
C TYR A 481 22.15 3.87 7.08
N PHE A 482 20.91 3.40 7.28
CA PHE A 482 20.61 1.98 7.29
C PHE A 482 20.91 1.36 5.92
N ALA A 483 21.50 0.18 5.92
CA ALA A 483 21.80 -0.58 4.72
C ALA A 483 20.57 -1.37 4.24
N ASP A 484 19.50 -0.65 3.92
CA ASP A 484 18.42 -1.15 3.07
C ASP A 484 18.84 -0.91 1.62
N LEU A 485 19.15 -1.98 0.89
CA LEU A 485 19.81 -1.88 -0.42
C LEU A 485 19.27 -2.92 -1.38
N VAL A 486 19.27 -2.58 -2.67
CA VAL A 486 18.86 -3.47 -3.75
C VAL A 486 19.94 -3.48 -4.80
N LEU A 487 20.46 -4.66 -5.10
CA LEU A 487 21.33 -4.93 -6.23
C LEU A 487 20.48 -5.54 -7.35
N PHE A 488 20.47 -4.90 -8.52
CA PHE A 488 19.67 -5.33 -9.66
C PHE A 488 20.36 -5.07 -10.99
N ARG A 489 19.99 -5.87 -11.99
CA ARG A 489 20.45 -5.74 -13.37
C ARG A 489 19.27 -5.72 -14.30
N ASP A 490 19.26 -4.73 -15.19
CA ASP A 490 18.11 -4.40 -16.03
C ASP A 490 16.86 -4.16 -15.17
N THR A 491 16.01 -5.19 -15.03
CA THR A 491 14.77 -5.16 -14.25
C THR A 491 14.68 -6.31 -13.24
N THR A 492 15.75 -7.12 -13.15
CA THR A 492 15.81 -8.33 -12.31
C THR A 492 16.51 -8.01 -11.01
N ILE A 493 15.84 -8.28 -9.89
CA ILE A 493 16.39 -8.12 -8.55
C ILE A 493 17.28 -9.33 -8.22
N GLU A 494 18.56 -9.07 -7.96
CA GLU A 494 19.56 -10.10 -7.66
C GLU A 494 19.72 -10.29 -6.15
N THR A 495 19.96 -9.20 -5.41
CA THR A 495 20.21 -9.22 -3.97
C THR A 495 19.47 -8.09 -3.28
N VAL A 496 18.88 -8.36 -2.11
CA VAL A 496 18.19 -7.35 -1.29
C VAL A 496 18.73 -7.42 0.12
N PHE A 497 19.04 -6.26 0.68
CA PHE A 497 19.45 -6.08 2.07
C PHE A 497 18.36 -5.37 2.83
N VAL A 498 18.03 -5.86 4.02
CA VAL A 498 17.17 -5.19 4.98
C VAL A 498 17.96 -5.02 6.26
N ASN A 499 18.13 -3.76 6.69
CA ASN A 499 18.95 -3.40 7.85
C ASN A 499 20.35 -4.04 7.81
N GLY A 500 21.00 -4.05 6.64
CA GLY A 500 22.36 -4.55 6.42
C GLY A 500 22.50 -6.07 6.28
N PHE A 501 21.42 -6.83 6.43
CA PHE A 501 21.42 -8.27 6.27
C PHE A 501 20.80 -8.68 4.94
N ILE A 502 21.40 -9.66 4.27
CA ILE A 502 20.91 -10.18 2.99
C ILE A 502 19.60 -10.91 3.23
N ALA A 503 18.49 -10.37 2.70
CA ALA A 503 17.15 -10.95 2.75
C ALA A 503 16.86 -11.77 1.48
N ILE A 504 17.30 -11.31 0.30
CA ILE A 504 17.29 -12.04 -0.96
C ILE A 504 18.72 -12.19 -1.47
N ARG A 505 19.10 -13.38 -1.94
CA ARG A 505 20.38 -13.64 -2.61
C ARG A 505 20.15 -14.47 -3.87
N ASP A 506 20.73 -14.02 -4.99
CA ASP A 506 20.58 -14.67 -6.30
C ASP A 506 19.10 -14.92 -6.67
N GLY A 507 18.22 -13.97 -6.31
CA GLY A 507 16.78 -14.06 -6.50
C GLY A 507 16.04 -15.04 -5.57
N VAL A 508 16.71 -15.60 -4.56
CA VAL A 508 16.13 -16.56 -3.59
C VAL A 508 16.07 -15.93 -2.20
N SER A 509 14.95 -16.13 -1.51
CA SER A 509 14.79 -15.65 -0.12
C SER A 509 15.68 -16.43 0.84
N THR A 510 16.22 -15.70 1.81
CA THR A 510 16.98 -16.25 2.93
C THR A 510 16.12 -16.27 4.19
N ASP A 511 16.60 -16.93 5.24
CA ASP A 511 15.94 -16.93 6.56
C ASP A 511 16.18 -15.63 7.37
N ASN A 512 16.85 -14.62 6.79
CA ASN A 512 17.15 -13.37 7.46
C ASN A 512 15.95 -12.42 7.46
N LEU A 513 15.08 -12.57 8.45
CA LEU A 513 13.95 -11.69 8.70
C LEU A 513 14.38 -10.55 9.66
N LYS A 514 14.93 -9.48 9.07
CA LYS A 514 15.56 -8.36 9.79
C LYS A 514 14.84 -7.03 9.64
N GLY A 515 13.61 -7.04 9.14
CA GLY A 515 12.72 -5.89 9.12
C GLY A 515 12.39 -5.37 10.52
N ARG A 516 12.05 -4.09 10.60
CA ARG A 516 11.71 -3.40 11.86
C ARG A 516 10.39 -2.67 11.77
N VAL A 517 9.74 -2.54 12.91
CA VAL A 517 8.70 -1.53 13.06
C VAL A 517 9.35 -0.15 13.00
N LEU A 518 8.82 0.71 12.14
CA LEU A 518 9.20 2.12 12.04
C LEU A 518 8.16 2.96 12.77
N ASP A 519 8.63 3.92 13.56
CA ASP A 519 7.81 4.78 14.41
C ASP A 519 8.18 6.23 14.11
N HIS A 520 7.22 6.98 13.55
CA HIS A 520 7.42 8.37 13.12
C HIS A 520 7.79 9.33 14.25
N ALA A 521 7.41 9.03 15.50
CA ALA A 521 7.70 9.89 16.66
C ALA A 521 9.15 9.76 17.16
N HIS A 522 9.86 8.70 16.79
CA HIS A 522 11.22 8.39 17.27
C HIS A 522 12.24 8.15 16.13
N GLU A 523 11.86 8.42 14.89
CA GLU A 523 12.71 8.34 13.69
C GLU A 523 13.70 9.50 13.55
#